data_AF-A0A965LC69-F1
#
_entry.id   AF-A0A965LC69-F1
#
_cell.length_a   1.000
_cell.length_b   1.000
_cell.length_c   1.000
_cell.angle_alpha   90.00
_cell.angle_beta   90.00
_cell.angle_gamma   90.00
#
_symmetry.space_group_name_H-M   'P 1'
#
loop_
_entity.id
_entity.type
_entity.pdbx_description
1 polymer ?
#
loop_
_entity_poly.entity_id
_entity_poly.type
_entity_poly.pdbx_seq_one_letter_code
_entity_poly.pdbx_strand_id
1 'polypeptide(L)'
;MSARGDCRASACTHKKSYSFSRARELARAVSRRHEEPMQAYHCVFCHAWHIGRPKQVRVALEKHERIERRRRREAQQEKIEP
;
A
#
# COMPACT_ATOMS: atom_id res chain seq x y z
N MET A 1 -3.99 -16.82 14.71
CA MET A 1 -2.70 -16.14 14.47
C MET A 1 -2.92 -15.02 13.44
N SER A 2 -3.38 -13.86 13.90
CA SER A 2 -2.62 -12.62 14.16
C SER A 2 -2.78 -11.61 13.01
N ALA A 3 -3.86 -10.83 13.08
CA ALA A 3 -3.92 -9.54 12.41
C ALA A 3 -2.79 -8.69 12.99
N ARG A 4 -1.78 -8.37 12.18
CA ARG A 4 -0.71 -7.48 12.62
C ARG A 4 -1.34 -6.10 12.78
N GLY A 5 -1.02 -5.44 13.90
CA GLY A 5 -1.70 -4.23 14.37
C GLY A 5 -1.82 -3.11 13.34
N ASP A 6 -2.65 -2.13 13.68
CA ASP A 6 -2.90 -0.94 12.86
C ASP A 6 -1.60 -0.35 12.30
N CYS A 7 -1.63 0.00 11.01
CA CYS A 7 -0.49 0.59 10.34
C CYS A 7 -0.14 1.94 11.03
N ARG A 8 1.04 2.01 11.66
CA ARG A 8 1.56 3.21 12.36
C ARG A 8 2.03 4.33 11.42
N ALA A 9 2.09 4.10 10.10
CA ALA A 9 2.38 5.19 9.17
C ALA A 9 1.16 6.12 9.09
N SER A 10 1.36 7.42 9.26
CA SER A 10 0.30 8.45 9.18
C SER A 10 -0.49 8.41 7.86
N ALA A 11 0.09 7.84 6.80
CA ALA A 11 -0.54 7.61 5.51
C ALA A 11 -1.54 6.42 5.47
N CYS A 12 -1.59 5.60 6.53
CA CYS A 12 -2.46 4.44 6.64
C CYS A 12 -3.54 4.56 7.73
N THR A 13 -3.71 5.70 8.38
CA THR A 13 -4.58 5.80 9.56
C THR A 13 -5.96 5.17 9.28
N HIS A 14 -6.37 4.23 10.12
CA HIS A 14 -7.58 3.38 10.00
C HIS A 14 -7.56 2.26 8.94
N LYS A 15 -6.45 2.02 8.23
CA LYS A 15 -6.30 0.89 7.31
C LYS A 15 -5.78 -0.33 8.06
N LYS A 16 -6.57 -1.41 8.04
CA LYS A 16 -6.14 -2.72 8.54
C LYS A 16 -5.02 -3.28 7.68
N SER A 17 -3.97 -3.77 8.33
CA SER A 17 -2.83 -4.40 7.70
C SER A 17 -3.01 -5.92 7.64
N TYR A 18 -2.57 -6.54 6.56
CA TYR A 18 -2.71 -7.97 6.31
C TYR A 18 -1.43 -8.55 5.72
N SER A 19 -1.29 -9.88 5.78
CA SER A 19 -0.40 -10.63 4.87
C SER A 19 -0.97 -10.65 3.45
N PHE A 20 -0.14 -10.88 2.44
CA PHE A 20 -0.58 -11.00 1.04
C PHE A 20 -1.74 -11.98 0.85
N SER A 21 -1.58 -13.23 1.32
CA SER A 21 -2.59 -14.28 1.15
C SER A 21 -3.94 -13.86 1.75
N ARG A 22 -3.91 -13.34 2.98
CA ARG A 22 -5.11 -12.83 3.66
C ARG A 22 -5.74 -11.63 2.95
N ALA A 23 -4.94 -10.68 2.48
CA ALA A 23 -5.44 -9.51 1.74
C ALA A 23 -6.12 -9.93 0.43
N ARG A 24 -5.54 -10.92 -0.28
CA ARG A 24 -6.10 -11.45 -1.53
C ARG A 24 -7.42 -12.17 -1.32
N GLU A 25 -7.52 -13.02 -0.30
CA GLU A 25 -8.77 -13.69 0.08
C GLU A 25 -9.87 -12.69 0.44
N LEU A 26 -9.54 -11.73 1.31
CA LEU A 26 -10.48 -10.71 1.74
C LEU A 26 -10.89 -9.81 0.58
N ALA A 27 -9.97 -9.41 -0.31
CA ALA A 27 -10.31 -8.66 -1.51
C ALA A 27 -11.34 -9.42 -2.36
N ARG A 28 -11.11 -10.71 -2.61
CA ARG A 28 -12.07 -11.56 -3.34
C ARG A 28 -13.43 -11.67 -2.64
N ALA A 29 -13.43 -11.88 -1.32
CA ALA A 29 -14.66 -12.03 -0.54
C ALA A 29 -15.47 -10.73 -0.49
N VAL A 30 -14.79 -9.60 -0.30
CA VAL A 30 -15.39 -8.26 -0.23
C VAL A 30 -15.87 -7.81 -1.61
N SER A 31 -15.16 -8.11 -2.69
CA SER A 31 -15.63 -7.85 -4.07
C SER A 31 -16.98 -8.48 -4.39
N ARG A 32 -17.38 -9.56 -3.72
CA ARG A 32 -18.71 -10.17 -3.90
C ARG A 32 -19.85 -9.34 -3.29
N ARG A 33 -19.52 -8.39 -2.39
CA ARG A 33 -20.47 -7.58 -1.62
C ARG A 33 -20.48 -6.11 -2.04
N HIS A 34 -19.59 -5.70 -2.92
CA HIS A 34 -19.49 -4.33 -3.41
C HIS A 34 -19.74 -4.28 -4.92
N GLU A 35 -20.29 -3.16 -5.40
CA GLU A 35 -20.49 -2.91 -6.83
C GLU A 35 -19.16 -2.87 -7.60
N GLU A 36 -18.10 -2.37 -6.96
CA GLU A 36 -16.76 -2.29 -7.54
C GLU A 36 -15.85 -3.42 -7.01
N PRO A 37 -15.03 -4.06 -7.86
CA PRO A 37 -14.11 -5.10 -7.44
C PRO A 37 -12.97 -4.51 -6.59
N MET A 38 -12.80 -5.03 -5.38
CA MET A 38 -11.70 -4.69 -4.48
C MET A 38 -10.42 -5.44 -4.86
N GLN A 39 -9.28 -4.79 -4.64
CA GLN A 39 -7.95 -5.34 -4.92
C GLN A 39 -7.04 -5.23 -3.69
N ALA A 40 -6.17 -6.23 -3.54
CA ALA A 40 -5.08 -6.19 -2.59
C ALA A 40 -3.92 -5.37 -3.16
N TYR A 41 -3.35 -4.47 -2.35
CA TYR A 41 -2.19 -3.67 -2.75
C TYR A 41 -1.16 -3.60 -1.63
N HIS A 42 0.11 -3.51 -2.01
CA HIS A 42 1.22 -3.34 -1.09
C HIS A 42 1.41 -1.84 -0.83
N CYS A 43 1.35 -1.44 0.43
CA CYS A 43 1.57 -0.05 0.83
C CYS A 43 3.04 0.19 1.08
N VAL A 44 3.55 1.27 0.50
CA VAL A 44 4.99 1.56 0.48
C VAL A 44 5.45 2.41 1.65
N PHE A 45 4.49 2.94 2.41
CA PHE A 45 4.77 3.66 3.65
C PHE A 45 4.93 2.72 4.84
N CYS A 46 4.23 1.58 4.82
CA CYS A 46 4.19 0.64 5.94
C CYS A 46 4.57 -0.78 5.59
N HIS A 47 4.83 -1.04 4.32
CA HIS A 47 5.24 -2.33 3.78
C HIS A 47 4.25 -3.47 4.10
N ALA A 48 2.97 -3.12 4.31
CA ALA A 48 1.91 -4.07 4.59
C ALA A 48 0.91 -4.16 3.45
N TRP A 49 0.15 -5.26 3.41
CA TRP A 49 -0.91 -5.44 2.43
C TRP A 49 -2.23 -4.85 2.93
N HIS A 50 -2.87 -4.08 2.08
CA HIS A 50 -4.19 -3.50 2.31
C HIS A 50 -5.15 -3.90 1.19
N ILE A 51 -6.42 -3.57 1.37
CA ILE A 51 -7.49 -3.81 0.40
C ILE A 51 -8.11 -2.46 0.08
N GLY A 52 -8.37 -2.20 -1.20
CA GLY A 52 -9.01 -0.96 -1.64
C GLY A 52 -9.61 -1.09 -3.02
N ARG A 53 -10.35 -0.07 -3.43
CA ARG A 53 -10.92 0.02 -4.77
C ARG A 53 -9.81 0.24 -5.80
N PRO A 54 -9.99 -0.14 -7.09
CA PRO A 54 -8.95 -0.03 -8.09
C PRO A 54 -8.46 1.42 -8.27
N LYS A 55 -9.38 2.40 -8.19
CA LYS A 55 -9.04 3.83 -8.20
C LYS A 55 -8.11 4.22 -7.05
N GLN A 56 -8.38 3.71 -5.84
CA GLN A 56 -7.56 3.97 -4.65
C GLN A 56 -6.20 3.27 -4.72
N VAL A 57 -6.17 2.06 -5.29
CA VAL A 57 -4.93 1.32 -5.55
C VAL A 57 -4.06 2.09 -6.54
N ARG A 58 -4.64 2.60 -7.63
CA ARG A 58 -3.91 3.40 -8.63
C ARG A 58 -3.28 4.65 -8.01
N VAL A 59 -4.06 5.42 -7.24
CA VAL A 59 -3.56 6.61 -6.53
C VAL A 59 -2.44 6.25 -5.54
N ALA A 60 -2.53 5.10 -4.85
CA ALA A 60 -1.49 4.64 -3.94
C ALA A 60 -0.19 4.27 -4.69
N LEU A 61 -0.29 3.64 -5.86
CA LEU A 61 0.84 3.30 -6.72
C LEU A 61 1.49 4.56 -7.34
N GLU A 62 0.69 5.50 -7.84
CA GLU A 62 1.20 6.79 -8.35
C GLU A 62 1.97 7.56 -7.25
N LYS A 63 1.46 7.54 -6.02
CA LYS A 63 2.14 8.15 -4.87
C LYS A 63 3.44 7.43 -4.53
N HIS A 64 3.47 6.10 -4.64
CA HIS A 64 4.69 5.31 -4.46
C HIS A 64 5.76 5.68 -5.49
N GLU A 65 5.40 5.69 -6.78
CA GLU A 65 6.34 6.06 -7.85
C GLU A 65 6.92 7.46 -7.64
N ARG A 66 6.11 8.42 -7.18
CA ARG A 66 6.57 9.77 -6.88
C ARG A 66 7.61 9.78 -5.75
N ILE A 67 7.39 9.01 -4.69
CA ILE A 67 8.32 8.93 -3.54
C ILE A 67 9.62 8.23 -3.95
N GLU A 68 9.53 7.11 -4.66
CA GLU A 68 10.70 6.39 -5.15
C GLU A 68 11.54 7.23 -6.12
N ARG A 69 10.89 8.00 -7.01
CA ARG A 69 11.60 8.96 -7.86
C ARG A 69 12.35 10.01 -7.04
N ARG A 70 11.74 10.53 -5.96
CA ARG A 70 12.38 11.49 -5.06
C ARG A 70 13.58 10.87 -4.35
N ARG A 71 13.42 9.68 -3.76
CA ARG A 71 14.51 8.93 -3.10
C ARG A 71 15.68 8.65 -4.05
N ARG A 72 15.39 8.27 -5.31
CA ARG A 72 16.42 8.06 -6.33
C ARG A 72 17.21 9.33 -6.64
N ARG A 73 16.55 10.50 -6.65
CA ARG A 73 17.22 11.79 -6.85
C ARG A 73 18.09 12.16 -5.66
N GLU A 74 17.57 12.02 -4.44
CA GLU A 74 18.32 12.27 -3.20
C GLU A 74 19.55 11.35 -3.12
N ALA A 75 19.41 10.05 -3.40
CA ALA A 75 20.52 9.10 -3.43
C ALA A 75 21.51 9.30 -4.59
N GLN A 76 21.11 10.01 -5.66
CA GLN A 76 22.04 10.44 -6.71
C GLN A 76 22.80 11.71 -6.29
N GLN A 77 22.14 12.65 -5.61
CA GLN A 77 22.78 13.85 -5.05
C GLN A 77 23.84 13.50 -4.00
N GLU A 78 23.53 12.58 -3.08
CA GLU A 78 24.47 12.12 -2.05
C GLU A 78 25.71 11.42 -2.63
N LYS A 79 25.63 10.88 -3.86
CA LYS A 79 26.79 10.29 -4.56
C LYS A 79 27.63 11.31 -5.31
N ILE A 80 27.14 12.54 -5.47
CA ILE A 80 27.80 13.60 -6.24
C ILE A 80 28.57 14.55 -5.31
N GLU A 81 28.18 14.70 -4.04
CA GLU A 81 28.91 15.48 -3.03
C GLU A 81 29.72 14.56 -2.09
N PRO A 82 31.08 14.61 -2.13
CA PRO A 82 31.94 13.99 -1.11
C PRO A 82 32.02 14.78 0.20
#